data_AF-A5N0D2-F1
#
_entry.id   AF-A5N0D2-F1
#
_cell.length_a   1.000
_cell.length_b   1.000
_cell.length_c   1.000
_cell.angle_alpha   90.00
_cell.angle_beta   90.00
_cell.angle_gamma   90.00
#
_symmetry.space_group_name_H-M   'P 1'
#
loop_
_entity.id
_entity.type
_entity.pdbx_description
1 polymer ?
#
loop_
_entity_poly.entity_id
_entity_poly.type
_entity_poly.pdbx_seq_one_letter_code
_entity_poly.pdbx_strand_id
1 'polypeptide(L)'
;MNRYLKHTVPIQSEKCCRRSIMKFKFKIQSYQTKAVESTVNVFRGQPYIAQVKYSRDLGIQEKKNVIEYEDQYGNIQGAEKASLFNVIDNKIKPKEIEKEDYYREIENSDGFENPEIALSDGELLKNIKNIQYGNNIKLSDKLVKNLGRCSLDIEMETGTGKTYVYIKTIFELNRRYGFSKFIVVVPSIAIREGVKKNFELTEEHFMEKYHKKARYFIYNSKNLSLLDSFSSSSDINVMIINVQAFNARGADARRIYERLDEFQSRRPIDVIAANRPILIMDEPQRLSGKKTKDSLKLFNPLFCLNYSATHREKHNLVYVLDALDAYNERLVKKIEVKGFEVKNFRGTEKYLFLDDIIVSPKKPPRAKIELEIRYNKSINRETRIFDVGDNLYSA
;
A
#
# COMPACT_ATOMS: atom_id res chain seq x y z
N MET A 1 24.09 1.81 -83.65
CA MET A 1 24.36 0.41 -83.27
C MET A 1 24.63 0.36 -81.76
N ASN A 2 23.62 -0.02 -80.95
CA ASN A 2 23.69 -0.76 -79.66
C ASN A 2 25.05 -0.78 -78.92
N ARG A 3 25.22 -0.40 -77.63
CA ARG A 3 24.52 -0.77 -76.36
C ARG A 3 24.99 0.18 -75.24
N TYR A 4 24.10 0.78 -74.44
CA TYR A 4 23.75 0.41 -73.05
C TYR A 4 24.93 0.21 -72.06
N LEU A 5 25.03 1.12 -71.07
CA LEU A 5 24.94 0.80 -69.64
C LEU A 5 24.76 2.10 -68.82
N LYS A 6 23.57 2.22 -68.22
CA LYS A 6 23.18 3.23 -67.24
C LYS A 6 23.81 2.86 -65.88
N HIS A 7 24.55 3.76 -65.27
CA HIS A 7 24.73 3.76 -63.81
C HIS A 7 23.94 4.92 -63.22
N THR A 8 22.73 4.61 -62.78
CA THR A 8 21.93 5.42 -61.87
C THR A 8 21.82 4.60 -60.58
N VAL A 9 22.41 5.09 -59.49
CA VAL A 9 22.08 4.61 -58.14
C VAL A 9 21.53 5.82 -57.38
N PRO A 10 20.34 5.70 -56.77
CA PRO A 10 19.59 6.83 -56.25
C PRO A 10 19.99 7.19 -54.83
N ILE A 11 19.87 8.48 -54.53
CA ILE A 11 19.80 9.05 -53.19
C ILE A 11 18.58 8.44 -52.49
N GLN A 12 18.78 7.44 -51.63
CA GLN A 12 17.76 7.02 -50.68
C GLN A 12 17.82 7.92 -49.45
N SER A 13 16.87 8.84 -49.40
CA SER A 13 16.47 9.53 -48.18
C SER A 13 15.69 8.56 -47.29
N GLU A 14 16.37 7.79 -46.45
CA GLU A 14 15.71 7.20 -45.29
C GLU A 14 15.60 8.26 -44.20
N LYS A 15 14.49 9.01 -44.23
CA LYS A 15 13.95 9.65 -43.03
C LYS A 15 13.49 8.54 -42.08
N CYS A 16 14.43 7.87 -41.41
CA CYS A 16 14.14 7.13 -40.20
C CYS A 16 13.85 8.19 -39.12
N CYS A 17 12.57 8.54 -38.98
CA CYS A 17 12.06 9.28 -37.84
C CYS A 17 12.24 8.38 -36.60
N ARG A 18 13.47 8.28 -36.08
CA ARG A 18 13.70 7.77 -34.74
C ARG A 18 12.96 8.72 -33.83
N ARG A 19 11.78 8.30 -33.36
CA ARG A 19 11.17 8.85 -32.14
C ARG A 19 12.30 8.89 -31.12
N SER A 20 12.83 10.08 -30.85
CA SER A 20 13.74 10.29 -29.75
C SER A 20 12.92 9.96 -28.50
N ILE A 21 13.06 8.72 -28.02
CA ILE A 21 12.46 8.31 -26.76
C ILE A 21 13.08 9.25 -25.73
N MET A 22 12.27 10.14 -25.18
CA MET A 22 12.68 11.10 -24.18
C MET A 22 13.19 10.29 -22.97
N LYS A 23 14.51 10.15 -22.85
CA LYS A 23 15.13 9.42 -21.75
C LYS A 23 15.09 10.31 -20.51
N PHE A 24 14.26 9.95 -19.54
CA PHE A 24 14.25 10.62 -18.25
C PHE A 24 15.57 10.35 -17.54
N LYS A 25 16.42 11.39 -17.39
CA LYS A 25 17.61 11.32 -16.53
C LYS A 25 17.18 11.55 -15.09
N PHE A 26 17.15 10.48 -14.29
CA PHE A 26 16.87 10.59 -12.87
C PHE A 26 18.10 11.13 -12.13
N LYS A 27 17.99 12.35 -11.59
CA LYS A 27 19.01 12.89 -10.68
C LYS A 27 18.79 12.32 -9.28
N ILE A 28 19.73 11.51 -8.80
CA ILE A 28 19.69 10.98 -7.44
C ILE A 28 19.90 12.13 -6.45
N GLN A 29 18.96 12.32 -5.54
CA GLN A 29 19.06 13.35 -4.50
C GLN A 29 19.65 12.76 -3.22
N SER A 30 20.39 13.58 -2.45
CA SER A 30 21.14 13.14 -1.27
C SER A 30 20.22 12.62 -0.17
N TYR A 31 19.15 13.35 0.16
CA TYR A 31 18.17 12.97 1.17
C TYR A 31 17.46 11.65 0.80
N GLN A 32 17.15 11.42 -0.48
CA GLN A 32 16.59 10.14 -0.95
C GLN A 32 17.55 8.98 -0.69
N THR A 33 18.85 9.21 -0.83
CA THR A 33 19.86 8.21 -0.50
C THR A 33 19.96 7.99 1.01
N LYS A 34 19.94 9.06 1.81
CA LYS A 34 19.92 8.95 3.28
C LYS A 34 18.72 8.15 3.79
N ALA A 35 17.52 8.38 3.23
CA ALA A 35 16.31 7.64 3.59
C ALA A 35 16.46 6.13 3.33
N VAL A 36 16.96 5.79 2.13
CA VAL A 36 17.23 4.40 1.74
C VAL A 36 18.27 3.76 2.68
N GLU A 37 19.41 4.41 2.89
CA GLU A 37 20.47 3.90 3.76
C GLU A 37 19.99 3.71 5.20
N SER A 38 19.25 4.69 5.74
CA SER A 38 18.69 4.61 7.09
C SER A 38 17.75 3.41 7.24
N THR A 39 17.00 3.07 6.20
CA THR A 39 16.10 1.91 6.21
C THR A 39 16.88 0.60 6.11
N VAL A 40 17.79 0.51 5.14
CA VAL A 40 18.53 -0.72 4.84
C VAL A 40 19.51 -1.08 5.97
N ASN A 41 20.16 -0.08 6.57
CA ASN A 41 21.15 -0.29 7.63
C ASN A 41 20.56 -0.79 8.96
N VAL A 42 19.22 -0.80 9.11
CA VAL A 42 18.58 -1.49 10.25
C VAL A 42 18.95 -2.97 10.28
N PHE A 43 19.14 -3.57 9.11
CA PHE A 43 19.50 -4.98 8.94
C PHE A 43 21.01 -5.20 8.80
N ARG A 44 21.84 -4.23 9.18
CA ARG A 44 23.29 -4.39 9.16
C ARG A 44 23.70 -5.59 10.03
N GLY A 45 24.47 -6.50 9.44
CA GLY A 45 24.85 -7.79 10.06
C GLY A 45 24.02 -8.98 9.58
N GLN A 46 22.88 -8.75 8.91
CA GLN A 46 22.12 -9.82 8.25
C GLN A 46 22.98 -10.44 7.12
N PRO A 47 23.13 -11.77 7.07
CA PRO A 47 23.81 -12.43 5.97
C PRO A 47 23.04 -12.28 4.65
N TYR A 48 23.76 -12.19 3.54
CA TYR A 48 23.15 -12.28 2.22
C TYR A 48 22.71 -13.72 1.97
N ILE A 49 21.40 -13.94 1.87
CA ILE A 49 20.81 -15.24 1.55
C ILE A 49 19.81 -14.99 0.42
N ALA A 50 20.02 -15.61 -0.73
CA ALA A 50 19.14 -15.46 -1.89
C ALA A 50 18.54 -16.80 -2.29
N GLN A 51 17.44 -16.75 -3.05
CA GLN A 51 16.83 -17.92 -3.66
C GLN A 51 16.41 -19.01 -2.66
N VAL A 52 15.98 -18.61 -1.46
CA VAL A 52 15.43 -19.55 -0.47
C VAL A 52 14.18 -20.17 -1.05
N LYS A 53 14.24 -21.48 -1.28
CA LYS A 53 13.09 -22.27 -1.70
C LYS A 53 12.39 -22.79 -0.47
N TYR A 54 11.07 -22.74 -0.49
CA TYR A 54 10.27 -23.62 0.35
C TYR A 54 9.74 -24.73 -0.54
N SER A 55 9.87 -25.97 -0.06
CA SER A 55 9.17 -27.13 -0.58
C SER A 55 8.41 -27.70 0.62
N ARG A 56 7.09 -27.61 0.59
CA ARG A 56 6.27 -28.17 1.68
C ARG A 56 5.77 -29.53 1.24
N ASP A 57 6.66 -30.50 1.33
CA ASP A 57 6.28 -31.92 1.31
C ASP A 57 6.10 -32.37 2.76
N LEU A 58 4.92 -32.07 3.32
CA LEU A 58 4.49 -32.72 4.56
C LEU A 58 3.89 -34.05 4.12
N GLY A 59 4.74 -35.07 3.98
CA GLY A 59 4.33 -36.41 3.62
C GLY A 59 3.05 -36.80 4.35
N ILE A 60 2.10 -37.36 3.61
CA ILE A 60 0.73 -37.71 4.00
C ILE A 60 0.68 -38.10 5.50
N GLN A 61 0.35 -37.13 6.35
CA GLN A 61 -0.22 -37.42 7.65
C GLN A 61 -1.70 -37.17 7.49
N GLU A 62 -2.46 -38.25 7.30
CA GLU A 62 -3.91 -38.23 7.47
C GLU A 62 -4.23 -37.76 8.90
N LYS A 63 -4.32 -36.45 9.11
CA LYS A 63 -4.87 -35.89 10.35
C LYS A 63 -6.34 -35.63 10.09
N LYS A 64 -7.16 -36.40 10.80
CA LYS A 64 -8.63 -36.34 10.76
C LYS A 64 -9.10 -34.89 10.88
N ASN A 65 -9.96 -34.48 9.95
CA ASN A 65 -10.55 -33.14 9.83
C ASN A 65 -11.62 -32.84 10.90
N VAL A 66 -11.43 -33.30 12.14
CA VAL A 66 -12.39 -33.17 13.24
C VAL A 66 -11.80 -32.28 14.31
N ILE A 67 -12.51 -31.20 14.65
CA ILE A 67 -12.20 -30.36 15.81
C ILE A 67 -13.15 -30.76 16.92
N GLU A 68 -12.60 -31.09 18.08
CA GLU A 68 -13.35 -31.35 19.30
C GLU A 68 -13.63 -30.02 20.01
N TYR A 69 -14.88 -29.77 20.38
CA TYR A 69 -15.27 -28.62 21.17
C TYR A 69 -16.22 -29.05 22.29
N GLU A 70 -16.17 -28.28 23.38
CA GLU A 70 -16.99 -28.51 24.56
C GLU A 70 -18.29 -27.68 24.44
N ASP A 71 -19.44 -28.32 24.57
CA ASP A 71 -20.71 -27.63 24.55
C ASP A 71 -20.97 -26.88 25.87
N GLN A 72 -22.01 -26.04 25.89
CA GLN A 72 -22.40 -25.24 27.06
C GLN A 72 -22.84 -26.07 28.28
N TYR A 73 -22.86 -27.40 28.17
CA TYR A 73 -23.17 -28.35 29.23
C TYR A 73 -21.96 -29.25 29.60
N GLY A 74 -20.77 -29.00 29.03
CA GLY A 74 -19.54 -29.72 29.34
C GLY A 74 -19.34 -31.02 28.56
N ASN A 75 -20.08 -31.26 27.47
CA ASN A 75 -19.89 -32.47 26.66
C ASN A 75 -18.98 -32.19 25.46
N ILE A 76 -18.04 -33.10 25.20
CA ILE A 76 -17.10 -33.01 24.08
C ILE A 76 -17.78 -33.55 22.81
N GLN A 77 -17.87 -32.72 21.77
CA GLN A 77 -18.41 -33.09 20.46
C GLN A 77 -17.38 -32.84 19.35
N GLY A 78 -17.38 -33.69 18.32
CA GLY A 78 -16.52 -33.54 17.14
C GLY A 78 -17.28 -32.96 15.95
N ALA A 79 -16.73 -31.93 15.30
CA ALA A 79 -17.27 -31.37 14.05
C ALA A 79 -16.23 -31.35 12.93
N GLU A 80 -16.68 -31.60 11.70
CA GLU A 80 -15.85 -31.47 10.50
C GLU A 80 -15.51 -30.00 10.21
N LYS A 81 -14.23 -29.71 9.93
CA LYS A 81 -13.71 -28.34 9.66
C LYS A 81 -14.50 -27.56 8.60
N ALA A 82 -15.15 -28.23 7.65
CA ALA A 82 -15.95 -27.60 6.59
C ALA A 82 -17.22 -26.91 7.11
N SER A 83 -17.73 -27.29 8.28
CA SER A 83 -19.00 -26.81 8.83
C SER A 83 -18.88 -25.48 9.60
N LEU A 84 -17.66 -25.01 9.89
CA LEU A 84 -17.43 -23.79 10.68
C LEU A 84 -17.72 -22.48 9.91
N PHE A 85 -17.73 -22.49 8.58
CA PHE A 85 -17.97 -21.28 7.78
C PHE A 85 -19.42 -20.77 7.79
N ASN A 86 -20.38 -21.63 8.18
CA ASN A 86 -21.79 -21.23 8.31
C ASN A 86 -22.14 -20.67 9.71
N VAL A 87 -21.19 -20.63 10.66
CA VAL A 87 -21.41 -20.16 12.05
C VAL A 87 -20.65 -18.86 12.39
N ILE A 88 -19.86 -18.31 11.46
CA ILE A 88 -18.99 -17.14 11.70
C ILE A 88 -19.76 -15.82 11.84
N ASP A 89 -21.09 -15.81 11.72
CA ASP A 89 -21.81 -14.55 11.69
C ASP A 89 -22.15 -13.92 13.05
N ASN A 90 -21.83 -14.49 14.23
CA ASN A 90 -22.13 -13.73 15.47
C ASN A 90 -21.40 -13.99 16.80
N LYS A 91 -20.42 -14.89 16.99
CA LYS A 91 -19.90 -15.14 18.36
C LYS A 91 -18.42 -15.59 18.47
N ILE A 92 -17.47 -14.84 17.93
CA ILE A 92 -16.04 -15.04 18.31
C ILE A 92 -15.41 -13.72 18.73
N LYS A 93 -15.02 -13.64 20.01
CA LYS A 93 -14.10 -12.60 20.48
C LYS A 93 -12.71 -12.91 19.91
N PRO A 94 -11.99 -11.92 19.36
CA PRO A 94 -10.77 -12.10 18.55
C PRO A 94 -9.52 -12.54 19.34
N LYS A 95 -9.67 -13.27 20.46
CA LYS A 95 -8.58 -13.51 21.42
C LYS A 95 -7.92 -14.88 21.33
N GLU A 96 -8.34 -15.76 20.42
CA GLU A 96 -7.76 -17.10 20.23
C GLU A 96 -7.48 -17.33 18.73
N ILE A 97 -6.50 -16.61 18.19
CA ILE A 97 -5.93 -16.92 16.89
C ILE A 97 -4.51 -17.42 17.16
N GLU A 98 -4.38 -18.73 17.37
CA GLU A 98 -3.06 -19.35 17.43
C GLU A 98 -2.46 -19.37 16.01
N LYS A 99 -1.26 -18.80 15.88
CA LYS A 99 -0.55 -18.61 14.60
C LYS A 99 -0.25 -19.92 13.86
N GLU A 100 -0.29 -21.05 14.55
CA GLU A 100 0.17 -22.35 14.03
C GLU A 100 -0.82 -23.03 13.09
N ASP A 101 -2.13 -22.78 13.22
CA ASP A 101 -3.13 -23.57 12.48
C ASP A 101 -3.45 -23.05 11.08
N TYR A 102 -3.15 -21.78 10.78
CA TYR A 102 -3.48 -21.20 9.48
C TYR A 102 -2.57 -21.69 8.34
N TYR A 103 -1.31 -22.03 8.64
CA TYR A 103 -0.26 -22.24 7.64
C TYR A 103 0.03 -23.71 7.32
N ARG A 104 -0.74 -24.66 7.88
CA ARG A 104 -0.48 -26.11 7.82
C ARG A 104 -0.99 -26.82 6.56
N GLU A 105 -1.83 -26.18 5.75
CA GLU A 105 -2.53 -26.83 4.62
C GLU A 105 -2.03 -26.35 3.25
N ILE A 106 -0.73 -26.47 2.98
CA ILE A 106 -0.24 -26.37 1.60
C ILE A 106 0.40 -27.71 1.23
N GLU A 107 -0.40 -28.61 0.66
CA GLU A 107 0.12 -29.79 -0.02
C GLU A 107 0.84 -29.32 -1.31
N ASN A 108 2.08 -29.78 -1.52
CA ASN A 108 2.81 -29.67 -2.79
C ASN A 108 2.90 -28.25 -3.38
N SER A 109 3.43 -27.29 -2.60
CA SER A 109 3.79 -25.97 -3.14
C SER A 109 5.29 -25.75 -3.02
N ASP A 110 5.94 -25.74 -4.17
CA ASP A 110 7.29 -25.27 -4.34
C ASP A 110 7.26 -23.79 -4.71
N GLY A 111 8.05 -22.98 -4.02
CA GLY A 111 8.16 -21.55 -4.32
C GLY A 111 9.39 -20.93 -3.67
N PHE A 112 9.56 -19.63 -3.88
CA PHE A 112 10.61 -18.87 -3.24
C PHE A 112 10.05 -18.01 -2.10
N GLU A 113 10.79 -17.88 -1.01
CA GLU A 113 10.47 -17.00 0.09
C GLU A 113 11.62 -16.05 0.40
N ASN A 114 11.34 -14.99 1.17
CA ASN A 114 12.42 -14.22 1.76
C ASN A 114 13.10 -15.02 2.88
N PRO A 115 14.45 -14.98 2.98
CA PRO A 115 15.16 -15.53 4.13
C PRO A 115 14.68 -14.91 5.44
N GLU A 116 14.77 -15.67 6.52
CA GLU A 116 14.50 -15.15 7.85
C GLU A 116 15.52 -14.09 8.27
N ILE A 117 15.10 -13.20 9.16
CA ILE A 117 16.02 -12.26 9.79
C ILE A 117 16.79 -13.02 10.88
N ALA A 118 18.09 -13.22 10.64
CA ALA A 118 19.01 -13.87 11.56
C ALA A 118 19.36 -12.98 12.76
N LEU A 119 19.18 -11.66 12.63
CA LEU A 119 19.44 -10.71 13.70
C LEU A 119 18.45 -10.88 14.87
N SER A 120 19.00 -10.88 16.08
CA SER A 120 18.23 -10.82 17.31
C SER A 120 17.49 -9.49 17.46
N ASP A 121 16.48 -9.45 18.32
CA ASP A 121 15.75 -8.21 18.61
C ASP A 121 16.66 -7.11 19.16
N GLY A 122 17.65 -7.49 19.98
CA GLY A 122 18.62 -6.57 20.56
C GLY A 122 19.52 -5.95 19.50
N GLU A 123 19.97 -6.74 18.52
CA GLU A 123 20.77 -6.25 17.40
C GLU A 123 19.98 -5.31 16.49
N LEU A 124 18.74 -5.66 16.15
CA LEU A 124 17.85 -4.78 15.37
C LEU A 124 17.63 -3.46 16.09
N LEU A 125 17.32 -3.49 17.39
CA LEU A 125 17.11 -2.28 18.18
C LEU A 125 18.39 -1.44 18.30
N LYS A 126 19.55 -2.07 18.44
CA LYS A 126 20.85 -1.40 18.45
C LYS A 126 21.12 -0.69 17.12
N ASN A 127 20.88 -1.35 16.00
CA ASN A 127 21.01 -0.75 14.68
C ASN A 127 20.07 0.45 14.50
N ILE A 128 18.80 0.30 14.89
CA ILE A 128 17.82 1.40 14.88
C ILE A 128 18.31 2.58 15.70
N LYS A 129 18.76 2.36 16.94
CA LYS A 129 19.28 3.43 17.81
C LYS A 129 20.49 4.15 17.20
N ASN A 130 21.40 3.41 16.57
CA ASN A 130 22.56 4.00 15.89
C ASN A 130 22.15 4.91 14.73
N ILE A 131 21.16 4.48 13.93
CA ILE A 131 20.60 5.29 12.83
C ILE A 131 19.89 6.52 13.39
N GLN A 132 19.07 6.35 14.42
CA GLN A 132 18.36 7.45 15.07
C GLN A 132 19.33 8.49 15.64
N TYR A 133 20.39 8.05 16.32
CA TYR A 133 21.45 8.93 16.82
C TYR A 133 22.10 9.72 15.67
N GLY A 134 22.49 9.04 14.58
CA GLY A 134 23.11 9.69 13.42
C GLY A 134 22.20 10.66 12.67
N ASN A 135 20.89 10.44 12.72
CA ASN A 135 19.88 11.29 12.10
C ASN A 135 19.25 12.33 13.06
N ASN A 136 19.75 12.45 14.30
CA ASN A 136 19.19 13.31 15.34
C ASN A 136 17.69 13.05 15.63
N ILE A 137 17.29 11.77 15.60
CA ILE A 137 15.94 11.29 15.89
C ILE A 137 15.89 10.78 17.33
N LYS A 138 14.75 10.98 18.01
CA LYS A 138 14.51 10.41 19.34
C LYS A 138 14.73 8.90 19.34
N LEU A 139 15.59 8.43 20.26
CA LEU A 139 15.91 7.02 20.40
C LEU A 139 14.67 6.20 20.79
N SER A 140 14.53 5.04 20.15
CA SER A 140 13.46 4.09 20.43
C SER A 140 13.75 3.30 21.70
N ASP A 141 12.79 3.23 22.62
CA ASP A 141 12.96 2.45 23.86
C ASP A 141 12.93 0.94 23.61
N LYS A 142 12.08 0.50 22.67
CA LYS A 142 11.86 -0.91 22.33
C LYS A 142 11.67 -1.11 20.82
N LEU A 143 11.89 -2.35 20.38
CA LEU A 143 11.55 -2.79 19.03
C LEU A 143 10.04 -2.99 18.90
N VAL A 144 9.41 -2.35 17.91
CA VAL A 144 7.98 -2.45 17.65
C VAL A 144 7.72 -3.52 16.59
N LYS A 145 6.83 -4.48 16.89
CA LYS A 145 6.60 -5.70 16.09
C LYS A 145 5.13 -5.86 15.68
N ASN A 146 4.55 -4.80 15.12
CA ASN A 146 3.13 -4.81 14.76
C ASN A 146 2.85 -5.73 13.56
N LEU A 147 3.74 -5.72 12.56
CA LEU A 147 3.69 -6.56 11.37
C LEU A 147 5.09 -7.16 11.11
N GLY A 148 5.27 -8.43 11.45
CA GLY A 148 6.54 -9.15 11.28
C GLY A 148 7.56 -8.92 12.40
N ARG A 149 8.85 -9.06 12.08
CA ARG A 149 9.99 -8.92 13.00
C ARG A 149 10.21 -7.49 13.49
N CYS A 150 9.86 -6.48 12.68
CA CYS A 150 9.90 -5.07 13.05
C CYS A 150 8.93 -4.24 12.18
N SER A 151 8.59 -3.05 12.65
CA SER A 151 7.81 -2.06 11.91
C SER A 151 8.55 -0.72 11.95
N LEU A 152 8.99 -0.26 10.78
CA LEU A 152 9.85 0.92 10.64
C LEU A 152 9.08 2.06 9.99
N ASP A 153 9.26 3.27 10.51
CA ASP A 153 8.66 4.48 9.97
C ASP A 153 9.69 5.33 9.22
N ILE A 154 9.31 5.78 8.03
CA ILE A 154 10.09 6.63 7.14
C ILE A 154 9.23 7.86 6.81
N GLU A 155 9.52 8.95 7.51
CA GLU A 155 8.83 10.23 7.34
C GLU A 155 9.47 11.02 6.20
N MET A 156 8.66 11.34 5.19
CA MET A 156 9.07 12.17 4.07
C MET A 156 7.93 13.09 3.63
N GLU A 157 8.22 14.38 3.51
CA GLU A 157 7.27 15.36 2.98
C GLU A 157 6.77 14.99 1.57
N THR A 158 5.54 15.37 1.27
CA THR A 158 4.90 15.23 -0.04
C THR A 158 5.73 15.91 -1.14
N GLY A 159 5.77 15.31 -2.33
CA GLY A 159 6.56 15.84 -3.46
C GLY A 159 8.07 15.57 -3.41
N THR A 160 8.61 14.95 -2.35
CA THR A 160 10.06 14.63 -2.23
C THR A 160 10.46 13.27 -2.85
N GLY A 161 9.55 12.60 -3.56
CA GLY A 161 9.84 11.34 -4.26
C GLY A 161 9.83 10.08 -3.37
N LYS A 162 8.96 10.04 -2.36
CA LYS A 162 8.68 8.87 -1.49
C LYS A 162 8.59 7.54 -2.27
N THR A 163 7.86 7.54 -3.39
CA THR A 163 7.73 6.37 -4.27
C THR A 163 9.06 5.88 -4.82
N TYR A 164 9.89 6.79 -5.33
CA TYR A 164 11.23 6.44 -5.80
C TYR A 164 12.10 5.85 -4.68
N VAL A 165 11.99 6.41 -3.46
CA VAL A 165 12.76 5.95 -2.29
C VAL A 165 12.41 4.52 -1.93
N TYR A 166 11.13 4.14 -1.83
CA TYR A 166 10.83 2.73 -1.50
C TYR A 166 11.16 1.77 -2.64
N ILE A 167 11.05 2.18 -3.91
CA ILE A 167 11.49 1.34 -5.03
C ILE A 167 13.00 1.11 -4.93
N LYS A 168 13.78 2.17 -4.71
CA LYS A 168 15.22 2.05 -4.50
C LYS A 168 15.55 1.20 -3.26
N THR A 169 14.75 1.30 -2.20
CA THR A 169 14.89 0.48 -0.98
C THR A 169 14.71 -1.01 -1.29
N ILE A 170 13.73 -1.39 -2.12
CA ILE A 170 13.54 -2.77 -2.60
C ILE A 170 14.83 -3.30 -3.26
N PHE A 171 15.41 -2.54 -4.19
CA PHE A 171 16.64 -2.93 -4.87
C PHE A 171 17.84 -3.04 -3.91
N GLU A 172 17.98 -2.13 -2.94
CA GLU A 172 19.05 -2.19 -1.95
C GLU A 172 18.90 -3.37 -0.98
N LEU A 173 17.68 -3.65 -0.52
CA LEU A 173 17.38 -4.81 0.32
C LEU A 173 17.69 -6.12 -0.41
N ASN A 174 17.33 -6.22 -1.70
CA ASN A 174 17.72 -7.36 -2.52
C ASN A 174 19.24 -7.46 -2.65
N ARG A 175 19.91 -6.36 -2.98
CA ARG A 175 21.36 -6.35 -3.22
C ARG A 175 22.16 -6.74 -1.98
N ARG A 176 21.76 -6.27 -0.79
CA ARG A 176 22.52 -6.48 0.45
C ARG A 176 22.16 -7.76 1.19
N TYR A 177 20.90 -8.19 1.12
CA TYR A 177 20.38 -9.26 1.96
C TYR A 177 19.67 -10.37 1.19
N GLY A 178 19.48 -10.22 -0.12
CA GLY A 178 18.85 -11.23 -0.97
C GLY A 178 17.31 -11.27 -0.94
N PHE A 179 16.67 -10.36 -0.19
CA PHE A 179 15.21 -10.25 -0.14
C PHE A 179 14.62 -9.99 -1.52
N SER A 180 13.59 -10.74 -1.90
CA SER A 180 13.03 -10.78 -3.26
C SER A 180 11.50 -10.62 -3.30
N LYS A 181 10.78 -10.84 -2.20
CA LYS A 181 9.31 -10.79 -2.15
C LYS A 181 8.81 -9.54 -1.44
N PHE A 182 8.12 -8.67 -2.18
CA PHE A 182 7.63 -7.39 -1.66
C PHE A 182 6.15 -7.19 -1.99
N ILE A 183 5.42 -6.56 -1.08
CA ILE A 183 4.04 -6.13 -1.30
C ILE A 183 3.93 -4.64 -0.99
N VAL A 184 3.54 -3.84 -2.00
CA VAL A 184 3.25 -2.42 -1.83
C VAL A 184 1.76 -2.24 -1.59
N VAL A 185 1.41 -1.70 -0.43
CA VAL A 185 0.04 -1.54 0.04
C VAL A 185 -0.33 -0.06 -0.04
N VAL A 186 -1.37 0.25 -0.80
CA VAL A 186 -1.80 1.64 -1.08
C VAL A 186 -3.28 1.87 -0.73
N PRO A 187 -3.71 3.11 -0.43
CA PRO A 187 -5.07 3.38 0.05
C PRO A 187 -6.11 3.53 -1.07
N SER A 188 -5.70 3.88 -2.29
CA SER A 188 -6.63 4.14 -3.40
C SER A 188 -6.15 3.58 -4.72
N ILE A 189 -7.09 3.37 -5.64
CA ILE A 189 -6.84 2.90 -7.01
C ILE A 189 -5.94 3.89 -7.76
N ALA A 190 -6.17 5.20 -7.61
CA ALA A 190 -5.35 6.22 -8.26
C ALA A 190 -3.88 6.16 -7.83
N ILE A 191 -3.62 5.99 -6.53
CA ILE A 191 -2.26 5.81 -6.01
C ILE A 191 -1.69 4.51 -6.55
N ARG A 192 -2.47 3.41 -6.56
CA ARG A 192 -2.07 2.10 -7.09
C ARG A 192 -1.54 2.18 -8.53
N GLU A 193 -2.29 2.86 -9.41
CA GLU A 193 -1.87 3.09 -10.80
C GLU A 193 -0.63 3.99 -10.87
N GLY A 194 -0.57 5.02 -10.03
CA GLY A 194 0.62 5.89 -9.92
C GLY A 194 1.89 5.12 -9.51
N VAL A 195 1.79 4.19 -8.56
CA VAL A 195 2.92 3.32 -8.14
C VAL A 195 3.37 2.44 -9.30
N LYS A 196 2.43 1.75 -9.97
CA LYS A 196 2.75 0.95 -11.15
C LYS A 196 3.46 1.78 -12.21
N LYS A 197 2.97 3.00 -12.48
CA LYS A 197 3.59 3.89 -13.45
C LYS A 197 5.00 4.32 -13.06
N ASN A 198 5.27 4.52 -11.77
CA ASN A 198 6.61 4.81 -11.29
C ASN A 198 7.58 3.63 -11.51
N PHE A 199 7.14 2.38 -11.31
CA PHE A 199 7.95 1.22 -11.65
C PHE A 199 8.28 1.18 -13.15
N GLU A 200 7.30 1.43 -14.03
CA GLU A 200 7.52 1.51 -15.48
C GLU A 200 8.55 2.60 -15.86
N LEU A 201 8.38 3.80 -15.32
CA LEU A 201 9.24 4.95 -15.65
C LEU A 201 10.67 4.79 -15.14
N THR A 202 10.85 4.08 -14.03
CA THR A 202 12.16 3.92 -13.38
C THR A 202 12.89 2.63 -13.78
N GLU A 203 12.29 1.79 -14.63
CA GLU A 203 12.82 0.48 -15.01
C GLU A 203 14.23 0.57 -15.62
N GLU A 204 14.43 1.41 -16.64
CA GLU A 204 15.74 1.58 -17.28
C GLU A 204 16.79 2.09 -16.28
N HIS A 205 16.42 3.07 -15.44
CA HIS A 205 17.29 3.65 -14.43
C HIS A 205 17.77 2.61 -13.41
N PHE A 206 16.86 1.77 -12.90
CA PHE A 206 17.23 0.73 -11.94
C PHE A 206 17.96 -0.44 -12.60
N MET A 207 17.65 -0.76 -13.86
CA MET A 207 18.39 -1.76 -14.64
C MET A 207 19.83 -1.32 -14.89
N GLU A 208 20.06 -0.05 -15.25
CA GLU A 208 21.41 0.49 -15.44
C GLU A 208 22.20 0.47 -14.12
N LYS A 209 21.56 0.83 -13.01
CA LYS A 209 22.22 0.96 -11.71
C LYS A 209 22.46 -0.37 -10.98
N TYR A 210 21.52 -1.31 -11.05
CA TYR A 210 21.55 -2.57 -10.29
C TYR A 210 21.74 -3.81 -11.16
N HIS A 211 21.73 -3.66 -12.49
CA HIS A 211 21.78 -4.77 -13.46
C HIS A 211 20.71 -5.85 -13.22
N LYS A 212 19.57 -5.42 -12.65
CA LYS A 212 18.41 -6.27 -12.34
C LYS A 212 17.12 -5.53 -12.67
N LYS A 213 16.08 -6.29 -12.99
CA LYS A 213 14.72 -5.78 -13.16
C LYS A 213 13.84 -6.26 -12.01
N ALA A 214 12.97 -5.40 -11.53
CA ALA A 214 11.87 -5.80 -10.65
C ALA A 214 10.69 -6.25 -11.52
N ARG A 215 10.12 -7.42 -11.22
CA ARG A 215 8.82 -7.84 -11.74
C ARG A 215 7.75 -7.26 -10.84
N TYR A 216 6.81 -6.50 -11.40
CA TYR A 216 5.75 -5.86 -10.64
C TYR A 216 4.39 -6.07 -11.31
N PHE A 217 3.35 -6.22 -10.49
CA PHE A 217 1.99 -6.38 -10.98
C PHE A 217 0.96 -5.89 -9.95
N ILE A 218 -0.24 -5.62 -10.43
CA ILE A 218 -1.40 -5.32 -9.60
C ILE A 218 -2.09 -6.63 -9.26
N TYR A 219 -2.35 -6.89 -7.98
CA TYR A 219 -3.13 -8.06 -7.59
C TYR A 219 -4.54 -8.01 -8.16
N ASN A 220 -4.97 -9.12 -8.76
CA ASN A 220 -6.30 -9.29 -9.31
C ASN A 220 -6.81 -10.70 -8.96
N SER A 221 -7.92 -10.78 -8.20
CA SER A 221 -8.50 -12.06 -7.76
C SER A 221 -9.05 -12.92 -8.91
N LYS A 222 -9.21 -12.34 -10.10
CA LYS A 222 -9.62 -13.04 -11.33
C LYS A 222 -8.44 -13.57 -12.14
N ASN A 223 -7.22 -13.07 -11.91
CA ASN A 223 -6.03 -13.50 -12.63
C ASN A 223 -4.90 -13.85 -11.65
N LEU A 224 -4.89 -15.12 -11.23
CA LEU A 224 -3.95 -15.65 -10.25
C LEU A 224 -2.63 -16.15 -10.87
N SER A 225 -2.50 -16.16 -12.21
CA SER A 225 -1.26 -16.56 -12.88
C SER A 225 -0.05 -15.68 -12.48
N LEU A 226 -0.31 -14.39 -12.26
CA LEU A 226 0.70 -13.44 -11.78
C LEU A 226 1.09 -13.69 -10.32
N LEU A 227 0.15 -14.16 -9.50
CA LEU A 227 0.44 -14.57 -8.13
C LEU A 227 1.29 -15.85 -8.10
N ASP A 228 1.00 -16.81 -8.98
CA ASP A 228 1.82 -18.01 -9.10
C ASP A 228 3.25 -17.67 -9.53
N SER A 229 3.39 -16.78 -10.52
CA SER A 229 4.68 -16.24 -10.98
C SER A 229 5.41 -15.48 -9.86
N PHE A 230 4.65 -14.71 -9.06
CA PHE A 230 5.18 -14.02 -7.88
C PHE A 230 5.77 -15.00 -6.89
N SER A 231 5.20 -16.18 -6.71
CA SER A 231 5.73 -17.18 -5.78
C SER A 231 6.92 -17.95 -6.37
N SER A 232 6.79 -18.44 -7.60
CA SER A 232 7.74 -19.35 -8.25
C SER A 232 9.02 -18.68 -8.79
N SER A 233 9.08 -17.35 -8.92
CA SER A 233 10.27 -16.64 -9.41
C SER A 233 11.24 -16.28 -8.29
N SER A 234 12.55 -16.46 -8.50
CA SER A 234 13.57 -16.01 -7.52
C SER A 234 13.98 -14.54 -7.66
N ASP A 235 13.50 -13.86 -8.70
CA ASP A 235 13.81 -12.45 -8.97
C ASP A 235 13.14 -11.50 -7.98
N ILE A 236 13.46 -10.21 -8.05
CA ILE A 236 12.74 -9.17 -7.31
C ILE A 236 11.30 -9.11 -7.82
N ASN A 237 10.35 -9.50 -6.97
CA ASN A 237 8.93 -9.54 -7.25
C ASN A 237 8.17 -8.59 -6.33
N VAL A 238 7.33 -7.72 -6.91
CA VAL A 238 6.58 -6.68 -6.22
C VAL A 238 5.10 -6.79 -6.56
N MET A 239 4.29 -7.19 -5.60
CA MET A 239 2.84 -7.18 -5.73
C MET A 239 2.28 -5.83 -5.22
N ILE A 240 1.49 -5.14 -6.03
CA ILE A 240 0.85 -3.87 -5.66
C ILE A 240 -0.62 -4.12 -5.35
N ILE A 241 -1.05 -3.75 -4.15
CA ILE A 241 -2.39 -4.03 -3.66
C ILE A 241 -3.06 -2.79 -3.07
N ASN A 242 -4.37 -2.67 -3.23
CA ASN A 242 -5.19 -1.72 -2.47
C ASN A 242 -5.93 -2.48 -1.36
N VAL A 243 -5.82 -2.00 -0.12
CA VAL A 243 -6.42 -2.69 1.04
C VAL A 243 -7.93 -2.86 0.92
N GLN A 244 -8.61 -1.89 0.30
CA GLN A 244 -10.06 -1.93 0.11
C GLN A 244 -10.53 -3.20 -0.62
N ALA A 245 -9.71 -3.77 -1.51
CA ALA A 245 -10.05 -5.00 -2.23
C ALA A 245 -10.16 -6.23 -1.32
N PHE A 246 -9.46 -6.25 -0.17
CA PHE A 246 -9.44 -7.38 0.77
C PHE A 246 -10.50 -7.25 1.88
N ASN A 247 -10.97 -6.03 2.12
CA ASN A 247 -12.05 -5.77 3.09
C ASN A 247 -13.45 -5.84 2.45
N ALA A 248 -13.53 -5.98 1.11
CA ALA A 248 -14.79 -6.11 0.41
C ALA A 248 -15.47 -7.45 0.77
N ARG A 249 -16.80 -7.45 0.86
CA ARG A 249 -17.59 -8.67 1.17
C ARG A 249 -18.07 -9.42 -0.08
N GLY A 250 -17.67 -8.97 -1.27
CA GLY A 250 -18.08 -9.57 -2.54
C GLY A 250 -17.45 -10.95 -2.75
N ALA A 251 -18.04 -11.75 -3.65
CA ALA A 251 -17.49 -13.05 -4.04
C ALA A 251 -16.02 -12.94 -4.49
N ASP A 252 -15.69 -11.91 -5.27
CA ASP A 252 -14.32 -11.64 -5.74
C ASP A 252 -13.28 -11.43 -4.62
N ALA A 253 -13.70 -10.94 -3.45
CA ALA A 253 -12.82 -10.76 -2.30
C ALA A 253 -12.69 -12.02 -1.45
N ARG A 254 -13.71 -12.88 -1.41
CA ARG A 254 -13.64 -14.17 -0.72
C ARG A 254 -12.72 -15.18 -1.40
N ARG A 255 -12.57 -15.08 -2.73
CA ARG A 255 -11.66 -15.92 -3.54
C ARG A 255 -10.23 -16.03 -2.99
N ILE A 256 -9.72 -15.01 -2.30
CA ILE A 256 -8.37 -15.08 -1.71
C ILE A 256 -8.25 -16.10 -0.57
N TYR A 257 -9.36 -16.39 0.11
CA TYR A 257 -9.46 -17.31 1.24
C TYR A 257 -10.02 -18.69 0.85
N GLU A 258 -10.50 -18.83 -0.39
CA GLU A 258 -11.12 -20.05 -0.90
C GLU A 258 -10.09 -20.92 -1.66
N ARG A 259 -10.32 -22.24 -1.68
CA ARG A 259 -9.57 -23.14 -2.55
C ARG A 259 -10.12 -22.99 -3.96
N LEU A 260 -9.24 -22.74 -4.93
CA LEU A 260 -9.63 -22.46 -6.31
C LEU A 260 -9.03 -23.51 -7.24
N ASP A 261 -9.87 -24.22 -7.99
CA ASP A 261 -9.41 -25.27 -8.91
C ASP A 261 -8.49 -24.71 -10.00
N GLU A 262 -8.80 -23.51 -10.51
CA GLU A 262 -7.96 -22.74 -11.42
C GLU A 262 -6.57 -22.37 -10.84
N PHE A 263 -6.39 -22.53 -9.53
CA PHE A 263 -5.16 -22.26 -8.79
C PHE A 263 -4.61 -23.51 -8.10
N GLN A 264 -4.81 -24.67 -8.73
CA GLN A 264 -4.36 -25.98 -8.23
C GLN A 264 -4.96 -26.30 -6.85
N SER A 265 -6.21 -25.87 -6.62
CA SER A 265 -6.97 -26.02 -5.36
C SER A 265 -6.25 -25.44 -4.12
N ARG A 266 -5.28 -24.52 -4.33
CA ARG A 266 -4.61 -23.77 -3.26
C ARG A 266 -5.39 -22.51 -2.92
N ARG A 267 -5.21 -22.01 -1.69
CA ARG A 267 -5.72 -20.70 -1.28
C ARG A 267 -4.69 -19.61 -1.62
N PRO A 268 -5.05 -18.55 -2.36
CA PRO A 268 -4.12 -17.46 -2.67
C PRO A 268 -3.44 -16.84 -1.44
N ILE A 269 -4.17 -16.70 -0.32
CA ILE A 269 -3.63 -16.15 0.93
C ILE A 269 -2.44 -16.97 1.47
N ASP A 270 -2.50 -18.29 1.35
CA ASP A 270 -1.47 -19.18 1.88
C ASP A 270 -0.20 -19.11 1.05
N VAL A 271 -0.34 -18.99 -0.27
CA VAL A 271 0.81 -18.79 -1.17
C VAL A 271 1.51 -17.47 -0.84
N ILE A 272 0.74 -16.38 -0.70
CA ILE A 272 1.28 -15.08 -0.29
C ILE A 272 2.03 -15.20 1.04
N ALA A 273 1.44 -15.87 2.02
CA ALA A 273 2.04 -16.02 3.33
C ALA A 273 3.29 -16.91 3.35
N ALA A 274 3.33 -17.94 2.51
CA ALA A 274 4.50 -18.80 2.34
C ALA A 274 5.69 -18.03 1.76
N ASN A 275 5.47 -16.99 0.96
CA ASN A 275 6.56 -16.16 0.42
C ASN A 275 7.26 -15.26 1.46
N ARG A 276 6.72 -15.15 2.68
CA ARG A 276 7.22 -14.27 3.76
C ARG A 276 7.52 -12.83 3.28
N PRO A 277 6.53 -12.12 2.70
CA PRO A 277 6.75 -10.86 2.00
C PRO A 277 7.18 -9.72 2.94
N ILE A 278 7.91 -8.74 2.40
CA ILE A 278 8.13 -7.46 3.07
C ILE A 278 7.01 -6.50 2.67
N LEU A 279 6.31 -5.93 3.66
CA LEU A 279 5.24 -4.97 3.40
C LEU A 279 5.79 -3.55 3.32
N ILE A 280 5.40 -2.83 2.27
CA ILE A 280 5.67 -1.41 2.08
C ILE A 280 4.32 -0.69 2.10
N MET A 281 4.07 0.06 3.16
CA MET A 281 2.81 0.78 3.38
C MET A 281 2.97 2.22 2.89
N ASP A 282 2.22 2.60 1.86
CA ASP A 282 2.19 3.97 1.36
C ASP A 282 0.98 4.70 1.96
N GLU A 283 1.22 5.79 2.69
CA GLU A 283 0.21 6.53 3.45
C GLU A 283 -0.64 5.66 4.41
N PRO A 284 0.00 4.94 5.36
CA PRO A 284 -0.67 4.02 6.30
C PRO A 284 -1.78 4.66 7.15
N GLN A 285 -1.74 5.97 7.40
CA GLN A 285 -2.79 6.68 8.13
C GLN A 285 -4.15 6.64 7.41
N ARG A 286 -4.14 6.53 6.07
CA ARG A 286 -5.34 6.33 5.24
C ARG A 286 -5.79 4.87 5.18
N LEU A 287 -4.96 3.95 5.65
CA LEU A 287 -5.22 2.51 5.72
C LEU A 287 -5.79 2.08 7.08
N SER A 288 -6.26 3.03 7.88
CA SER A 288 -6.70 2.78 9.26
C SER A 288 -8.00 1.96 9.33
N GLY A 289 -8.00 0.96 10.21
CA GLY A 289 -9.14 0.08 10.48
C GLY A 289 -8.70 -1.26 11.06
N LYS A 290 -9.42 -1.77 12.08
CA LYS A 290 -9.09 -3.04 12.73
C LYS A 290 -9.02 -4.20 11.73
N LYS A 291 -10.02 -4.28 10.84
CA LYS A 291 -10.11 -5.30 9.78
C LYS A 291 -8.91 -5.27 8.84
N THR A 292 -8.50 -4.09 8.37
CA THR A 292 -7.30 -3.93 7.53
C THR A 292 -6.06 -4.51 8.20
N LYS A 293 -5.82 -4.15 9.47
CA LYS A 293 -4.64 -4.62 10.20
C LYS A 293 -4.64 -6.12 10.39
N ASP A 294 -5.80 -6.70 10.67
CA ASP A 294 -5.93 -8.14 10.85
C ASP A 294 -5.71 -8.88 9.52
N SER A 295 -6.23 -8.36 8.39
CA SER A 295 -5.96 -8.92 7.05
C SER A 295 -4.47 -8.88 6.68
N LEU A 296 -3.75 -7.80 7.03
CA LEU A 296 -2.32 -7.69 6.72
C LEU A 296 -1.44 -8.68 7.52
N LYS A 297 -1.90 -9.12 8.71
CA LYS A 297 -1.20 -10.17 9.48
C LYS A 297 -1.26 -11.52 8.78
N LEU A 298 -2.34 -11.80 8.05
CA LEU A 298 -2.52 -13.07 7.34
C LEU A 298 -1.44 -13.30 6.28
N PHE A 299 -0.87 -12.23 5.72
CA PHE A 299 0.27 -12.31 4.78
C PHE A 299 1.58 -12.80 5.41
N ASN A 300 1.63 -13.08 6.71
CA ASN A 300 2.83 -13.52 7.42
C ASN A 300 4.09 -12.70 7.05
N PRO A 301 4.04 -11.36 7.20
CA PRO A 301 5.10 -10.52 6.66
C PRO A 301 6.41 -10.66 7.43
N LEU A 302 7.55 -10.59 6.71
CA LEU A 302 8.88 -10.62 7.34
C LEU A 302 9.09 -9.39 8.23
N PHE A 303 8.77 -8.21 7.71
CA PHE A 303 8.72 -6.93 8.42
C PHE A 303 7.91 -5.91 7.60
N CYS A 304 7.69 -4.73 8.19
CA CYS A 304 6.91 -3.66 7.58
C CYS A 304 7.69 -2.34 7.51
N LEU A 305 7.58 -1.66 6.37
CA LEU A 305 8.11 -0.32 6.12
C LEU A 305 6.94 0.65 5.87
N ASN A 306 6.79 1.64 6.72
CA ASN A 306 5.73 2.63 6.65
C ASN A 306 6.28 3.94 6.08
N TYR A 307 5.83 4.32 4.89
CA TYR A 307 6.19 5.58 4.26
C TYR A 307 5.02 6.56 4.34
N SER A 308 5.21 7.68 5.02
CA SER A 308 4.20 8.75 5.09
C SER A 308 4.85 10.12 5.27
N ALA A 309 4.13 11.20 5.01
CA ALA A 309 4.52 12.51 5.53
C ALA A 309 4.17 12.64 7.01
N THR A 310 3.13 11.93 7.49
CA THR A 310 2.66 12.03 8.88
C THR A 310 2.19 10.67 9.40
N HIS A 311 2.79 10.21 10.50
CA HIS A 311 2.40 8.95 11.12
C HIS A 311 1.37 9.18 12.23
N ARG A 312 0.16 8.66 12.04
CA ARG A 312 -0.85 8.60 13.12
C ARG A 312 -0.45 7.61 14.21
N GLU A 313 0.11 6.48 13.80
CA GLU A 313 0.64 5.44 14.70
C GLU A 313 2.14 5.38 14.54
N LYS A 314 2.86 5.54 15.66
CA LYS A 314 4.32 5.60 15.68
C LYS A 314 4.90 4.24 16.06
N HIS A 315 5.89 3.80 15.29
CA HIS A 315 6.69 2.60 15.49
C HIS A 315 8.15 3.02 15.76
N ASN A 316 9.11 2.38 15.09
CA ASN A 316 10.50 2.79 15.13
C ASN A 316 10.81 3.72 13.94
N LEU A 317 10.86 5.03 14.20
CA LEU A 317 11.24 6.03 13.20
C LEU A 317 12.73 5.94 12.89
N VAL A 318 13.07 5.71 11.61
CA VAL A 318 14.47 5.56 11.17
C VAL A 318 14.94 6.72 10.30
N TYR A 319 14.01 7.47 9.71
CA TYR A 319 14.32 8.64 8.89
C TYR A 319 13.17 9.65 8.95
N VAL A 320 13.53 10.93 8.95
CA VAL A 320 12.60 12.05 8.88
C VAL A 320 13.13 13.11 7.91
N LEU A 321 12.23 13.61 7.07
CA LEU A 321 12.37 14.82 6.28
C LEU A 321 11.04 15.56 6.37
N ASP A 322 10.97 16.52 7.29
CA ASP A 322 9.75 17.27 7.56
C ASP A 322 9.53 18.40 6.54
N ALA A 323 8.36 19.07 6.65
CA ALA A 323 7.99 20.18 5.78
C ALA A 323 8.97 21.35 5.84
N LEU A 324 9.52 21.62 7.03
CA LEU A 324 10.39 22.76 7.28
C LEU A 324 11.77 22.52 6.67
N ASP A 325 12.33 21.33 6.87
CA ASP A 325 13.58 20.87 6.27
C ASP A 325 13.45 20.79 4.76
N ALA A 326 12.36 20.21 4.25
CA ALA A 326 12.11 20.15 2.81
C ALA A 326 12.00 21.55 2.17
N TYR A 327 11.42 22.52 2.89
CA TYR A 327 11.36 23.91 2.47
C TYR A 327 12.74 24.59 2.52
N ASN A 328 13.48 24.41 3.62
CA ASN A 328 14.82 24.98 3.82
C ASN A 328 15.83 24.45 2.79
N GLU A 329 15.72 23.16 2.43
CA GLU A 329 16.50 22.53 1.37
C GLU A 329 16.00 22.86 -0.05
N ARG A 330 14.94 23.69 -0.18
CA ARG A 330 14.31 24.11 -1.44
C ARG A 330 13.83 22.93 -2.30
N LEU A 331 13.40 21.85 -1.65
CA LEU A 331 12.86 20.65 -2.30
C LEU A 331 11.40 20.85 -2.71
N VAL A 332 10.67 21.69 -1.99
CA VAL A 332 9.26 21.99 -2.20
C VAL A 332 9.01 23.49 -2.39
N LYS A 333 7.92 23.83 -3.06
CA LYS A 333 7.53 25.23 -3.27
C LYS A 333 6.90 25.81 -2.00
N LYS A 334 7.11 27.11 -1.77
CA LYS A 334 6.37 27.85 -0.74
C LYS A 334 4.88 27.87 -1.10
N ILE A 335 4.03 27.56 -0.13
CA ILE A 335 2.59 27.78 -0.23
C ILE A 335 2.29 29.12 0.46
N GLU A 336 1.65 30.05 -0.25
CA GLU A 336 1.13 31.29 0.33
C GLU A 336 -0.38 31.13 0.48
N VAL A 337 -0.87 31.12 1.72
CA VAL A 337 -2.30 31.06 2.01
C VAL A 337 -2.84 32.48 2.06
N LYS A 338 -3.64 32.85 1.06
CA LYS A 338 -4.40 34.11 1.08
C LYS A 338 -5.75 33.86 1.73
N GLY A 339 -5.84 34.17 3.03
CA GLY A 339 -7.11 34.20 3.75
C GLY A 339 -7.86 35.48 3.40
N PHE A 340 -9.10 35.33 2.94
CA PHE A 340 -10.02 36.46 2.79
C PHE A 340 -10.85 36.55 4.06
N GLU A 341 -10.63 37.59 4.85
CA GLU A 341 -11.47 37.91 5.99
C GLU A 341 -12.38 39.06 5.55
N VAL A 342 -13.68 38.78 5.39
CA VAL A 342 -14.65 39.84 5.05
C VAL A 342 -14.82 40.72 6.29
N LYS A 343 -14.18 41.89 6.29
CA LYS A 343 -14.30 42.91 7.34
C LYS A 343 -15.24 44.01 6.86
N ASN A 344 -16.04 44.53 7.79
CA ASN A 344 -17.10 45.51 7.56
C ASN A 344 -18.31 44.96 6.79
N PHE A 345 -18.95 43.90 7.31
CA PHE A 345 -20.40 43.78 7.10
C PHE A 345 -21.01 45.06 7.66
N ARG A 346 -21.31 46.04 6.80
CA ARG A 346 -22.22 47.12 7.18
C ARG A 346 -23.52 46.38 7.53
N GLY A 347 -24.15 46.63 8.68
CA GLY A 347 -25.39 45.96 9.10
C GLY A 347 -26.60 46.15 8.14
N THR A 348 -26.34 46.59 6.92
CA THR A 348 -27.20 46.68 5.74
C THR A 348 -26.99 45.53 4.75
N GLU A 349 -25.97 44.69 4.92
CA GLU A 349 -25.68 43.56 4.03
C GLU A 349 -26.56 42.37 4.38
N LYS A 350 -27.28 41.85 3.38
CA LYS A 350 -28.24 40.76 3.55
C LYS A 350 -27.49 39.43 3.70
N TYR A 351 -27.76 38.69 4.76
CA TYR A 351 -27.24 37.34 4.97
C TYR A 351 -28.05 36.31 4.16
N LEU A 352 -27.35 35.49 3.38
CA LEU A 352 -27.90 34.34 2.66
C LEU A 352 -26.85 33.21 2.68
N PHE A 353 -27.22 32.04 3.16
CA PHE A 353 -26.35 30.87 3.21
C PHE A 353 -27.08 29.64 2.69
N LEU A 354 -26.54 29.01 1.64
CA LEU A 354 -27.04 27.73 1.15
C LEU A 354 -26.51 26.61 2.06
N ASP A 355 -27.39 26.04 2.86
CA ASP A 355 -27.07 24.98 3.83
C ASP A 355 -26.97 23.61 3.14
N ASP A 356 -27.95 23.26 2.31
CA ASP A 356 -27.99 21.95 1.64
C ASP A 356 -28.76 21.98 0.31
N ILE A 357 -28.51 20.99 -0.55
CA ILE A 357 -29.28 20.72 -1.77
C ILE A 357 -30.02 19.39 -1.58
N ILE A 358 -31.33 19.48 -1.37
CA ILE A 358 -32.20 18.33 -1.17
C ILE A 358 -32.55 17.74 -2.53
N VAL A 359 -31.87 16.65 -2.90
CA VAL A 359 -32.12 15.87 -4.12
C VAL A 359 -33.11 14.73 -3.87
N SER A 360 -34.05 14.54 -4.80
CA SER A 360 -35.04 13.43 -4.76
C SER A 360 -35.17 12.78 -6.13
N PRO A 361 -35.38 11.44 -6.23
CA PRO A 361 -35.61 10.77 -7.51
C PRO A 361 -36.91 11.19 -8.21
N LYS A 362 -37.87 11.78 -7.46
CA LYS A 362 -39.23 12.06 -7.93
C LYS A 362 -39.55 13.55 -8.03
N LYS A 363 -38.65 14.43 -7.57
CA LYS A 363 -38.86 15.88 -7.52
C LYS A 363 -37.59 16.61 -7.97
N PRO A 364 -37.70 17.81 -8.55
CA PRO A 364 -36.54 18.64 -8.83
C PRO A 364 -35.74 18.94 -7.54
N PRO A 365 -34.42 19.21 -7.66
CA PRO A 365 -33.59 19.55 -6.51
C PRO A 365 -34.10 20.84 -5.85
N ARG A 366 -34.15 20.83 -4.52
CA ARG A 366 -34.58 21.97 -3.69
C ARG A 366 -33.43 22.51 -2.87
N ALA A 367 -33.37 23.83 -2.70
CA ALA A 367 -32.33 24.48 -1.93
C ALA A 367 -32.83 24.70 -0.49
N LYS A 368 -32.07 24.23 0.50
CA LYS A 368 -32.26 24.59 1.91
C LYS A 368 -31.37 25.79 2.20
N ILE A 369 -31.98 26.94 2.43
CA ILE A 369 -31.29 28.23 2.52
C ILE A 369 -31.59 28.87 3.88
N GLU A 370 -30.56 29.32 4.58
CA GLU A 370 -30.66 30.19 5.75
C GLU A 370 -30.61 31.66 5.32
N LEU A 371 -31.59 32.44 5.74
CA LEU A 371 -31.69 33.87 5.44
C LEU A 371 -32.12 34.67 6.67
N GLU A 372 -31.79 35.96 6.67
CA GLU A 372 -32.27 36.92 7.67
C GLU A 372 -33.65 37.48 7.28
N ILE A 373 -34.65 37.22 8.12
CA ILE A 373 -36.03 37.67 7.93
C ILE A 373 -36.34 38.78 8.94
N ARG A 374 -36.81 39.92 8.44
CA ARG A 374 -37.20 41.07 9.28
C ARG A 374 -38.63 40.92 9.76
N TYR A 375 -38.79 40.87 11.07
CA TYR A 375 -40.06 40.95 11.78
C TYR A 375 -40.24 42.34 12.41
N ASN A 376 -41.46 42.65 12.89
CA ASN A 376 -41.80 43.96 13.45
C ASN A 376 -40.90 44.44 14.60
N LYS A 377 -40.22 43.52 15.31
CA LYS A 377 -39.36 43.83 16.47
C LYS A 377 -37.97 43.19 16.43
N SER A 378 -37.66 42.34 15.45
CA SER A 378 -36.38 41.63 15.37
C SER A 378 -36.02 41.23 13.94
N ILE A 379 -34.75 40.91 13.71
CA ILE A 379 -34.30 40.20 12.52
C ILE A 379 -33.86 38.83 13.00
N ASN A 380 -34.47 37.77 12.46
CA ASN A 380 -34.16 36.40 12.85
C ASN A 380 -33.54 35.65 11.66
N ARG A 381 -32.60 34.75 11.96
CA ARG A 381 -32.07 33.81 10.97
C ARG A 381 -32.93 32.57 10.95
N GLU A 382 -33.48 32.27 9.78
CA GLU A 382 -34.35 31.12 9.58
C GLU A 382 -33.94 30.34 8.35
N THR A 383 -34.03 29.01 8.47
CA THR A 383 -33.78 28.11 7.35
C THR A 383 -35.10 27.75 6.67
N ARG A 384 -35.18 27.97 5.36
CA ARG A 384 -36.35 27.63 4.52
C ARG A 384 -35.93 26.80 3.31
N ILE A 385 -36.89 26.07 2.75
CA ILE A 385 -36.69 25.23 1.56
C ILE A 385 -37.33 25.94 0.37
N PHE A 386 -36.57 26.07 -0.71
CA PHE A 386 -36.98 26.75 -1.93
C PHE A 386 -36.89 25.82 -3.14
N ASP A 387 -37.89 25.92 -4.01
CA ASP A 387 -37.97 25.31 -5.32
C ASP A 387 -37.40 26.24 -6.42
N VAL A 388 -37.14 25.67 -7.60
CA VAL A 388 -36.67 26.45 -8.75
C VAL A 388 -37.76 27.42 -9.20
N GLY A 389 -37.44 28.72 -9.17
CA GLY A 389 -38.37 29.80 -9.54
C GLY A 389 -38.98 30.54 -8.34
N ASP A 390 -38.74 30.08 -7.11
CA ASP A 390 -39.19 30.78 -5.91
C ASP A 390 -38.52 32.14 -5.75
N ASN A 391 -39.30 33.13 -5.33
CA ASN A 391 -38.81 34.47 -5.09
C ASN A 391 -38.38 34.66 -3.64
N LEU A 392 -37.07 34.82 -3.43
CA LEU A 392 -36.46 35.01 -2.11
C LEU A 392 -36.81 36.38 -1.46
N TYR A 393 -37.32 37.35 -2.21
CA TYR A 393 -37.75 38.65 -1.67
C TYR A 393 -39.14 38.61 -1.01
N SER A 394 -39.97 37.62 -1.38
CA SER A 394 -41.31 37.42 -0.82
C SER A 394 -41.35 36.36 0.29
N ALA A 395 -40.19 35.80 0.64
CA ALA A 395 -40.04 34.80 1.67
C ALA A 395 -40.21 35.41 3.07
#